data_AF-A0AAV6PNG7-F1
#
_entry.id   AF-A0AAV6PNG7-F1
#
_cell.length_a   1.000
_cell.length_b   1.000
_cell.length_c   1.000
_cell.angle_alpha   90.00
_cell.angle_beta   90.00
_cell.angle_gamma   90.00
#
_symmetry.space_group_name_H-M   'P 1'
#
loop_
_entity.id
_entity.type
_entity.pdbx_description
1 polymer ?
#
loop_
_entity_poly.entity_id
_entity_poly.type
_entity_poly.pdbx_seq_one_letter_code
_entity_poly.pdbx_strand_id
1 'polypeptide(L)'
;MSAVSSIVPARFLTIIAHLVIVITIFWSRDNNVKACLPLDFTQEQYDTEDRKLVVALGVTLGLFAIELAGFFSGVSMFNCSQSLLSIGVHASASVALIFFLFEQWECDIYWWILAICRLVYIQYTL
;
A
#
# COMPACT_ATOMS: atom_id res chain seq x y z
N MET A 1 -23.90 4.65 20.27
CA MET A 1 -24.15 4.26 18.86
C MET A 1 -23.38 5.09 17.83
N SER A 2 -22.52 6.04 18.23
CA SER A 2 -21.77 6.93 17.31
C SER A 2 -20.49 6.33 16.70
N ALA A 3 -19.81 5.41 17.39
CA ALA A 3 -18.56 4.82 16.91
C ALA A 3 -18.76 3.92 15.68
N VAL A 4 -19.87 3.17 15.64
CA VAL A 4 -20.18 2.21 14.57
C VAL A 4 -20.50 2.93 13.25
N SER A 5 -21.16 4.09 13.31
CA SER A 5 -21.44 4.92 12.14
C SER A 5 -20.20 5.63 11.58
N SER A 6 -19.13 5.76 12.37
CA SER A 6 -17.86 6.39 11.95
C SER A 6 -16.90 5.40 11.28
N ILE A 7 -17.06 4.09 11.50
CA ILE A 7 -16.15 3.06 10.97
C ILE A 7 -16.13 3.04 9.44
N VAL A 8 -17.29 3.19 8.79
CA VAL A 8 -17.40 3.19 7.33
C VAL A 8 -16.59 4.35 6.70
N PRO A 9 -16.82 5.63 7.07
CA PRO A 9 -16.03 6.73 6.53
C PRO A 9 -14.56 6.68 6.96
N ALA A 10 -14.24 6.19 8.16
CA ALA A 10 -12.85 6.01 8.60
C ALA A 10 -12.09 5.02 7.70
N ARG A 11 -12.71 3.88 7.38
CA ARG A 11 -12.12 2.87 6.48
C ARG A 11 -11.86 3.44 5.09
N PHE A 12 -12.84 4.15 4.52
CA PHE A 12 -12.68 4.83 3.24
C PHE A 12 -11.47 5.77 3.27
N LEU A 13 -11.39 6.65 4.27
CA LEU A 13 -10.29 7.59 4.41
C LEU A 13 -8.92 6.90 4.52
N THR A 14 -8.81 5.81 5.28
CA THR A 14 -7.54 5.06 5.39
C THR A 14 -7.14 4.36 4.09
N ILE A 15 -8.10 3.84 3.33
CA ILE A 15 -7.84 3.25 2.01
C ILE A 15 -7.32 4.34 1.05
N ILE A 16 -7.98 5.50 1.02
CA ILE A 16 -7.57 6.62 0.17
C ILE A 16 -6.21 7.18 0.60
N ALA A 17 -5.94 7.32 1.90
CA ALA A 17 -4.63 7.78 2.39
C ALA A 17 -3.51 6.83 1.95
N HIS A 18 -3.71 5.52 2.08
CA HIS A 18 -2.76 4.52 1.63
C HIS A 18 -2.61 4.55 0.09
N LEU A 19 -3.68 4.79 -0.66
CA LEU A 19 -3.62 4.95 -2.12
C LEU A 19 -2.76 6.16 -2.51
N VAL A 20 -2.95 7.31 -1.85
CA VAL A 20 -2.23 8.55 -2.16
C VAL A 20 -0.72 8.39 -1.91
N ILE A 21 -0.31 7.77 -0.80
CA ILE A 21 1.13 7.54 -0.55
C ILE A 21 1.74 6.60 -1.59
N VAL A 22 1.01 5.56 -2.02
CA VAL A 22 1.45 4.64 -3.07
C VAL A 22 1.62 5.35 -4.41
N ILE A 23 0.68 6.23 -4.78
CA ILE A 23 0.81 7.06 -5.99
C ILE A 23 2.00 8.02 -5.87
N THR A 24 2.24 8.57 -4.68
CA THR A 24 3.36 9.47 -4.44
C THR A 24 4.70 8.74 -4.60
N ILE A 25 4.82 7.52 -4.08
CA ILE A 25 5.99 6.65 -4.30
C ILE A 25 6.16 6.32 -5.79
N PHE A 26 5.06 6.06 -6.50
CA PHE A 26 5.11 5.81 -7.94
C PHE A 26 5.64 7.02 -8.73
N TRP A 27 5.24 8.24 -8.36
CA TRP A 27 5.77 9.46 -8.95
C TRP A 27 7.22 9.76 -8.56
N SER A 28 7.66 9.36 -7.36
CA SER A 28 9.03 9.56 -6.88
C SER A 28 9.96 8.37 -7.12
N ARG A 29 9.52 7.37 -7.91
CA ARG A 29 10.23 6.09 -8.06
C ARG A 29 11.68 6.23 -8.53
N ASP A 30 11.96 7.14 -9.47
CA ASP A 30 13.31 7.29 -10.02
C ASP A 30 14.30 7.72 -8.93
N ASN A 31 13.85 8.53 -7.96
CA ASN A 31 14.67 8.95 -6.82
C ASN A 31 14.81 7.81 -5.79
N ASN A 32 13.74 7.05 -5.54
CA ASN A 32 13.78 5.91 -4.62
C ASN A 32 14.69 4.79 -5.13
N VAL A 33 14.60 4.44 -6.41
CA VAL A 33 15.43 3.40 -7.03
C VAL A 33 16.91 3.80 -7.01
N LYS A 34 17.22 5.05 -7.37
CA LYS A 34 18.61 5.56 -7.32
C LYS A 34 19.20 5.55 -5.93
N ALA A 35 18.40 5.82 -4.91
CA ALA A 35 18.87 5.80 -3.53
C ALA A 35 19.17 4.38 -3.00
N CYS A 36 18.56 3.36 -3.61
CA CYS A 36 18.83 1.95 -3.29
C CYS A 36 20.06 1.40 -4.02
N LEU A 37 20.64 2.15 -4.96
CA LEU A 37 21.74 1.70 -5.80
C LEU A 37 23.09 2.21 -5.26
N PRO A 38 24.19 1.46 -5.52
CA PRO A 38 25.53 1.94 -5.21
C PRO A 38 25.91 3.18 -6.04
N LEU A 39 26.90 3.95 -5.56
CA LEU A 39 27.40 5.16 -6.24
C LEU A 39 27.79 4.89 -7.71
N ASP A 40 28.36 3.72 -7.98
CA ASP A 40 28.65 3.22 -9.31
C ASP A 40 27.65 2.09 -9.64
N PHE A 41 26.60 2.42 -10.38
CA PHE A 41 25.58 1.46 -10.80
C PHE A 41 25.59 1.26 -12.32
N THR A 42 25.28 0.04 -12.75
CA THR A 42 25.04 -0.26 -14.16
C THR A 42 23.59 -0.02 -14.54
N GLN A 43 23.32 0.24 -15.82
CA GLN A 43 21.94 0.43 -16.31
C GLN A 43 21.07 -0.81 -16.06
N GLU A 44 21.64 -2.01 -16.14
CA GLU A 44 20.92 -3.27 -15.91
C GLU A 44 20.45 -3.43 -14.46
N GLN A 45 21.24 -2.97 -13.49
CA GLN A 45 20.85 -2.95 -12.08
C GLN A 45 19.71 -1.96 -11.83
N TYR A 46 19.78 -0.77 -12.44
CA TYR A 46 18.70 0.21 -12.38
C TYR A 46 17.39 -0.35 -12.93
N ASP A 47 17.42 -0.89 -14.14
CA ASP A 47 16.23 -1.41 -14.83
C ASP A 47 15.62 -2.59 -14.06
N THR A 48 16.44 -3.39 -13.38
CA THR A 48 15.98 -4.51 -12.56
C THR A 48 15.21 -4.02 -11.32
N GLU A 49 15.78 -3.08 -10.57
CA GLU A 49 15.17 -2.54 -9.35
C GLU A 49 13.93 -1.68 -9.67
N ASP A 50 13.98 -0.85 -10.71
CA ASP A 50 12.80 -0.10 -11.19
C ASP A 50 11.66 -1.05 -11.57
N ARG A 51 11.96 -2.12 -12.32
CA ARG A 51 10.93 -3.09 -12.70
C ARG A 51 10.31 -3.79 -11.49
N LYS A 52 11.11 -4.18 -10.48
CA LYS A 52 10.58 -4.78 -9.25
C LYS A 52 9.61 -3.82 -8.54
N LEU A 53 10.01 -2.55 -8.38
CA LEU A 53 9.21 -1.54 -7.69
C LEU A 53 7.92 -1.23 -8.46
N VAL A 54 7.99 -1.08 -9.79
CA VAL A 54 6.83 -0.84 -10.65
C VAL A 54 5.84 -1.99 -10.62
N VAL A 55 6.32 -3.24 -10.68
CA VAL A 55 5.46 -4.43 -10.56
C VAL A 55 4.76 -4.45 -9.20
N ALA A 56 5.50 -4.22 -8.12
CA ALA A 56 4.94 -4.21 -6.78
C ALA A 56 3.86 -3.12 -6.62
N LEU A 57 4.15 -1.88 -7.06
CA LEU A 57 3.20 -0.77 -7.05
C LEU A 57 1.97 -1.07 -7.92
N GLY A 58 2.15 -1.69 -9.09
CA GLY A 58 1.05 -2.10 -9.96
C GLY A 58 0.11 -3.12 -9.31
N VAL A 59 0.67 -4.12 -8.64
CA VAL A 59 -0.11 -5.10 -7.85
C VAL A 59 -0.87 -4.39 -6.73
N THR A 60 -0.22 -3.48 -5.99
CA THR A 60 -0.84 -2.67 -4.94
C THR A 60 -2.05 -1.89 -5.46
N LEU A 61 -1.93 -1.24 -6.62
CA LEU A 61 -3.00 -0.47 -7.24
C LEU A 61 -4.17 -1.38 -7.69
N GLY A 62 -3.88 -2.55 -8.27
CA GLY A 62 -4.91 -3.52 -8.63
C GLY A 62 -5.70 -4.02 -7.41
N LEU A 63 -5.02 -4.27 -6.29
CA LEU A 63 -5.67 -4.68 -5.05
C LEU A 63 -6.54 -3.57 -4.45
N PHE A 64 -6.10 -2.31 -4.52
CA PHE A 64 -6.95 -1.17 -4.15
C PHE A 64 -8.21 -1.08 -4.99
N ALA A 65 -8.15 -1.37 -6.30
CA ALA A 65 -9.33 -1.34 -7.16
C ALA A 65 -10.36 -2.40 -6.73
N ILE A 66 -9.91 -3.62 -6.41
CA ILE A 66 -10.77 -4.70 -5.91
C ILE A 66 -11.39 -4.32 -4.57
N GLU A 67 -10.58 -3.82 -3.64
CA GLU A 67 -11.02 -3.40 -2.31
C GLU A 67 -12.03 -2.24 -2.37
N LEU A 68 -11.78 -1.24 -3.21
CA LEU A 68 -12.67 -0.10 -3.37
C LEU A 68 -13.98 -0.49 -4.06
N ALA A 69 -13.93 -1.40 -5.03
CA ALA A 69 -15.13 -1.98 -5.65
C ALA A 69 -15.96 -2.78 -4.63
N GLY A 70 -15.31 -3.60 -3.79
CA GLY A 70 -15.96 -4.36 -2.71
C GLY A 70 -16.48 -3.49 -1.56
N PHE A 71 -15.88 -2.31 -1.35
CA PHE A 71 -16.38 -1.30 -0.42
C PHE A 71 -17.63 -0.63 -0.98
N PHE A 72 -17.59 -0.15 -2.24
CA PHE A 72 -18.73 0.52 -2.87
C PHE A 72 -19.91 -0.41 -3.20
N SER A 73 -19.67 -1.72 -3.39
CA SER A 73 -20.74 -2.69 -3.56
C SER A 73 -21.51 -2.99 -2.26
N GLY A 74 -21.01 -2.53 -1.11
CA GLY A 74 -21.61 -2.73 0.20
C GLY A 74 -21.38 -4.11 0.83
N VAL A 75 -20.72 -5.05 0.11
CA VAL A 75 -20.50 -6.43 0.58
C VAL A 75 -19.61 -6.47 1.84
N SER A 76 -18.57 -5.64 1.90
CA SER A 76 -17.67 -5.57 3.07
C SER A 76 -17.98 -4.45 4.06
N MET A 77 -19.00 -3.61 3.81
CA MET A 77 -19.29 -2.42 4.62
C MET A 77 -19.89 -2.76 5.99
N PHE A 78 -20.52 -3.91 6.15
CA PHE A 78 -21.28 -4.26 7.36
C PHE A 78 -20.53 -5.18 8.34
N ASN A 79 -19.32 -5.63 7.99
CA ASN A 79 -18.46 -6.37 8.92
C ASN A 79 -17.55 -5.42 9.71
N CYS A 80 -17.89 -5.19 10.97
CA CYS A 80 -17.14 -4.28 11.86
C CYS A 80 -15.70 -4.76 12.11
N SER A 81 -15.47 -6.06 12.28
CA SER A 81 -14.13 -6.62 12.53
C SER A 81 -13.23 -6.49 11.31
N GLN A 82 -13.75 -6.80 10.11
CA GLN A 82 -13.04 -6.59 8.85
C GLN A 82 -12.69 -5.12 8.65
N SER A 83 -13.62 -4.21 8.99
CA SER A 83 -13.40 -2.78 8.83
C SER A 83 -12.33 -2.23 9.79
N LEU A 84 -12.30 -2.69 11.04
CA LEU A 84 -11.25 -2.30 12.00
C LEU A 84 -9.87 -2.84 11.60
N LEU A 85 -9.80 -4.09 11.14
CA LEU A 85 -8.55 -4.68 10.63
C LEU A 85 -8.06 -3.94 9.38
N SER A 86 -8.96 -3.63 8.44
CA SER A 86 -8.64 -2.82 7.26
C SER A 86 -8.09 -1.44 7.67
N ILE A 87 -8.77 -0.71 8.57
CA ILE A 87 -8.28 0.58 9.08
C ILE A 87 -6.87 0.45 9.67
N GLY A 88 -6.65 -0.52 10.57
CA GLY A 88 -5.37 -0.72 11.24
C GLY A 88 -4.24 -1.02 10.26
N VAL A 89 -4.48 -1.96 9.33
CA VAL A 89 -3.50 -2.40 8.34
C VAL A 89 -3.18 -1.30 7.32
N HIS A 90 -4.17 -0.57 6.83
CA HIS A 90 -3.94 0.55 5.93
C HIS A 90 -3.23 1.72 6.62
N ALA A 91 -3.55 1.99 7.89
CA ALA A 91 -2.87 3.00 8.67
C ALA A 91 -1.40 2.62 8.92
N SER A 92 -1.12 1.39 9.36
CA SER A 92 0.25 0.92 9.61
C SER A 92 1.07 0.87 8.32
N ALA A 93 0.48 0.42 7.21
CA ALA A 93 1.11 0.43 5.90
C ALA A 93 1.44 1.85 5.45
N SER A 94 0.51 2.79 5.62
CA SER A 94 0.73 4.19 5.26
C SER A 94 1.90 4.79 6.04
N VAL A 95 2.01 4.52 7.35
CA VAL A 95 3.13 4.96 8.18
C VAL A 95 4.44 4.34 7.70
N ALA A 96 4.48 3.02 7.48
CA ALA A 96 5.68 2.34 6.99
C ALA A 96 6.13 2.85 5.61
N LEU A 97 5.19 3.12 4.71
CA LEU A 97 5.47 3.65 3.38
C LEU A 97 5.95 5.11 3.40
N ILE A 98 5.49 5.90 4.36
CA ILE A 98 6.02 7.25 4.59
C ILE A 98 7.49 7.18 5.02
N PHE A 99 7.84 6.27 5.95
CA PHE A 99 9.25 6.03 6.32
C PHE A 99 10.07 5.54 5.13
N PHE A 100 9.54 4.58 4.36
CA PHE A 100 10.17 4.11 3.13
C PHE A 100 10.51 5.25 2.16
N LEU A 101 9.57 6.19 1.98
CA LEU A 101 9.74 7.34 1.09
C LEU A 101 10.78 8.35 1.58
N PHE A 102 10.86 8.62 2.89
CA PHE A 102 11.78 9.61 3.45
C PHE A 102 13.19 9.07 3.70
N GLU A 103 13.27 7.84 4.21
CA GLU A 103 14.54 7.18 4.56
C GLU A 103 15.15 6.40 3.39
N GLN A 104 14.50 6.42 2.22
CA GLN A 104 14.98 5.79 0.98
C GLN A 104 15.38 4.33 1.18
N TRP A 105 14.49 3.58 1.84
CA TRP A 105 14.72 2.16 2.18
C TRP A 105 14.87 1.30 0.93
N GLU A 106 15.63 0.22 1.05
CA GLU A 106 15.89 -0.74 -0.04
C GLU A 106 14.59 -1.19 -0.72
N CYS A 107 14.59 -1.28 -2.05
CA CYS A 107 13.41 -1.62 -2.86
C CYS A 107 12.78 -2.98 -2.47
N ASP A 108 13.57 -3.92 -1.96
CA ASP A 108 13.08 -5.21 -1.47
C ASP A 108 12.20 -5.07 -0.20
N ILE A 109 12.39 -4.03 0.61
CA ILE A 109 11.57 -3.77 1.81
C ILE A 109 10.12 -3.45 1.43
N TYR A 110 9.90 -2.85 0.25
CA TYR A 110 8.55 -2.60 -0.24
C TYR A 110 7.74 -3.90 -0.41
N TRP A 111 8.37 -4.98 -0.88
CA TRP A 111 7.73 -6.29 -1.02
C TRP A 111 7.32 -6.89 0.34
N TRP A 112 8.13 -6.68 1.37
CA TRP A 112 7.81 -7.11 2.72
C TRP A 112 6.64 -6.32 3.32
N ILE A 113 6.62 -4.99 3.13
CA ILE A 113 5.50 -4.14 3.56
C ILE A 113 4.22 -4.60 2.85
N LEU A 114 4.28 -4.88 1.55
CA LEU A 114 3.15 -5.39 0.78
C LEU A 114 2.66 -6.76 1.27
N ALA A 115 3.57 -7.71 1.50
CA ALA A 115 3.24 -9.05 1.96
C ALA A 115 2.55 -9.01 3.33
N ILE A 116 3.14 -8.31 4.30
CA ILE A 116 2.60 -8.20 5.66
C ILE A 116 1.26 -7.46 5.68
N CYS A 117 1.15 -6.38 4.92
CA CYS A 117 -0.04 -5.54 4.95
C CYS A 117 -1.17 -6.01 4.01
N ARG A 118 -0.94 -6.93 3.07
CA ARG A 118 -2.01 -7.37 2.14
C ARG A 118 -2.39 -8.84 2.24
N LEU A 119 -1.49 -9.74 2.66
CA LEU A 119 -1.85 -11.15 2.89
C LEU A 119 -2.87 -11.30 4.02
N VAL A 120 -2.77 -10.45 5.05
CA VAL A 120 -3.72 -10.45 6.18
C VAL A 120 -5.13 -10.05 5.74
N TYR A 121 -5.29 -9.30 4.65
CA TYR A 121 -6.58 -8.77 4.22
C TYR A 121 -7.34 -9.66 3.22
N ILE A 122 -6.63 -10.31 2.30
CA ILE A 122 -7.23 -11.21 1.31
C ILE A 122 -7.96 -12.39 1.98
N GLN A 123 -7.45 -12.86 3.12
CA GLN A 123 -8.06 -13.95 3.90
C GLN A 123 -9.48 -13.64 4.43
N TYR A 124 -9.88 -12.36 4.53
CA TYR A 124 -11.18 -11.95 5.08
C TYR A 124 -12.12 -11.31 4.04
N THR A 125 -11.71 -11.27 2.76
CA THR A 125 -12.48 -10.62 1.68
C THR A 125 -13.08 -11.63 0.68
N LEU A 126 -12.69 -12.92 0.77
CA LEU A 126 -13.28 -14.05 0.05
C LEU A 126 -14.21 -14.87 0.94
#